data_AF-A0A934WJT4-F1
#
_entry.id   AF-A0A934WJT4-F1
#
_cell.length_a   1.000
_cell.length_b   1.000
_cell.length_c   1.000
_cell.angle_alpha   90.00
_cell.angle_beta   90.00
_cell.angle_gamma   90.00
#
_symmetry.space_group_name_H-M   'P 1'
#
loop_
_entity.id
_entity.type
_entity.pdbx_description
1 polymer ?
#
loop_
_entity_poly.entity_id
_entity_poly.type
_entity_poly.pdbx_seq_one_letter_code
_entity_poly.pdbx_strand_id
1 'polypeptide(L)'
;MASEVSKVRAETIQAGDVVRLASGGSPMVVRSVGGDTAYCQWFSGEQLHQGTFLFTSLRNISGEPRGVSLAAQADRALSPARSSAP
;
A
#
# COMPACT_ATOMS: atom_id res chain seq x y z
N MET A 1 20.38 -17.19 -12.05
CA MET A 1 20.45 -15.85 -12.66
C MET A 1 19.74 -14.90 -11.71
N ALA A 2 20.51 -13.97 -11.16
CA ALA A 2 20.10 -13.12 -10.05
C ALA A 2 19.32 -11.89 -10.54
N SER A 3 18.51 -11.36 -9.62
CA SER A 3 17.99 -9.99 -9.60
C SER A 3 16.88 -9.70 -10.60
N GLU A 4 15.68 -10.22 -10.32
CA GLU A 4 14.47 -9.50 -10.74
C GLU A 4 14.35 -8.27 -9.85
N VAL A 5 15.03 -7.22 -10.30
CA VAL A 5 15.00 -5.87 -9.75
C VAL A 5 13.57 -5.57 -9.33
N SER A 6 13.38 -5.31 -8.03
CA SER A 6 12.20 -4.68 -7.45
C SER A 6 11.99 -3.35 -8.16
N LYS A 7 11.39 -3.43 -9.34
CA LYS A 7 10.88 -2.32 -10.10
C LYS A 7 9.68 -1.92 -9.28
N VAL A 8 9.91 -1.09 -8.26
CA VAL A 8 8.88 -0.23 -7.69
C VAL A 8 8.47 0.63 -8.87
N ARG A 9 7.59 0.07 -9.71
CA ARG A 9 6.90 0.80 -10.73
C ARG A 9 6.24 1.91 -9.92
N ALA A 10 6.29 3.13 -10.45
CA ALA A 10 5.36 4.14 -10.02
C ALA A 10 3.96 3.62 -10.38
N GLU A 11 3.49 2.61 -9.65
CA GLU A 11 2.13 2.12 -9.65
C GLU A 11 1.34 3.35 -9.26
N THR A 12 0.60 3.81 -10.26
CA THR A 12 -0.25 4.97 -10.31
C THR A 12 -0.65 5.36 -8.91
N ILE A 13 -0.03 6.39 -8.33
CA ILE A 13 -0.37 6.82 -6.97
C ILE A 13 -1.87 7.12 -6.96
N GLN A 14 -2.63 6.47 -6.08
CA GLN A 14 -4.08 6.63 -6.01
C GLN A 14 -4.49 7.26 -4.67
N ALA A 15 -5.72 7.78 -4.62
CA ALA A 15 -6.32 8.20 -3.36
C ALA A 15 -6.41 6.99 -2.41
N GLY A 16 -5.91 7.15 -1.19
CA GLY A 16 -5.80 6.10 -0.17
C GLY A 16 -4.38 5.56 0.03
N ASP A 17 -3.46 5.82 -0.91
CA ASP A 17 -2.08 5.38 -0.76
C ASP A 17 -1.32 6.17 0.28
N VAL A 18 -0.38 5.49 0.94
CA VAL A 18 0.61 6.12 1.81
C VAL A 18 1.87 6.37 0.98
N VAL A 19 2.22 7.64 0.87
CA VAL A 19 3.35 8.15 0.11
C VAL A 19 4.30 8.90 1.03
N ARG A 20 5.53 9.09 0.59
CA ARG A 20 6.54 9.84 1.31
C ARG A 20 7.33 10.70 0.34
N LEU A 21 7.76 11.89 0.77
CA LEU A 21 8.65 12.72 -0.05
C LEU A 21 9.98 12.02 -0.30
N ALA A 22 10.51 12.18 -1.51
CA ALA A 22 11.83 11.70 -1.88
C ALA A 22 12.95 12.36 -1.04
N SER A 23 12.74 13.61 -0.60
CA SER A 23 13.63 14.32 0.32
C SER A 23 13.65 13.77 1.75
N GLY A 24 12.80 12.78 2.06
CA GLY A 24 12.53 12.34 3.42
C GLY A 24 11.37 13.11 4.06
N GLY A 25 10.98 12.72 5.27
CA GLY A 25 9.84 13.31 6.00
C GLY A 25 8.88 12.27 6.59
N SER A 26 7.75 12.74 7.13
CA SER A 26 6.69 11.87 7.67
C SER A 26 5.91 11.17 6.54
N PRO A 27 5.36 9.96 6.78
CA PRO A 27 4.47 9.31 5.84
C PRO A 27 3.19 10.13 5.68
N MET A 28 2.74 10.31 4.44
CA MET A 28 1.57 11.09 4.07
C MET A 28 0.55 10.20 3.37
N VAL A 29 -0.72 10.52 3.53
CA VAL A 29 -1.82 9.80 2.90
C VAL A 29 -2.36 10.63 1.75
N VAL A 30 -2.46 10.03 0.57
CA VAL A 30 -3.04 10.67 -0.61
C VAL A 30 -4.55 10.72 -0.43
N ARG A 31 -5.12 11.92 -0.36
CA ARG A 31 -6.57 12.09 -0.22
C ARG A 31 -7.27 12.24 -1.57
N SER A 32 -6.57 12.79 -2.56
CA SER A 32 -7.06 12.86 -3.94
C SER A 32 -5.90 13.01 -4.91
N VAL A 33 -6.12 12.66 -6.17
CA VAL A 33 -5.15 12.78 -7.26
C VAL A 33 -5.77 13.59 -8.39
N GLY A 34 -4.99 14.50 -8.97
CA GLY A 34 -5.43 15.39 -10.02
C GLY A 34 -4.32 15.66 -11.02
N GLY A 35 -4.51 15.22 -12.26
CA GLY A 35 -3.51 15.34 -13.33
C GLY A 35 -2.20 14.67 -12.93
N ASP A 36 -1.17 15.49 -12.66
CA ASP A 36 0.19 15.09 -12.27
C ASP A 36 0.51 15.38 -10.78
N THR A 37 -0.49 15.78 -10.00
CA THR A 37 -0.34 16.13 -8.60
C THR A 37 -1.19 15.26 -7.68
N ALA A 38 -0.67 15.00 -6.49
CA ALA A 38 -1.36 14.30 -5.41
C ALA A 38 -1.61 15.27 -4.26
N TYR A 39 -2.86 15.36 -3.83
CA TYR A 39 -3.24 16.05 -2.60
C TYR A 39 -3.02 15.10 -1.43
N CYS A 40 -2.06 15.42 -0.58
CA CYS A 40 -1.62 14.57 0.53
C CYS A 40 -1.95 15.22 1.87
N GLN A 41 -2.23 14.39 2.87
CA GLN A 41 -2.42 14.83 4.25
C GLN A 41 -1.67 13.91 5.22
N TRP A 42 -1.08 14.47 6.26
CA TRP A 42 -0.32 13.72 7.25
C TRP A 42 -0.49 14.32 8.64
N PHE A 43 -0.30 13.49 9.65
CA PHE A 43 -0.30 13.96 11.03
C PHE A 43 1.15 14.23 11.46
N SER A 44 1.36 15.39 12.07
CA SER A 44 2.62 15.73 12.74
C SER A 44 2.29 16.05 14.20
N GLY A 45 2.46 15.05 15.06
CA GLY A 45 1.92 15.10 16.43
C GLY A 45 0.40 15.18 16.40
N GLU A 46 -0.15 16.25 16.97
CA GLU A 46 -1.60 16.49 17.08
C GLU A 46 -2.18 17.32 15.92
N GLN A 47 -1.33 17.80 15.02
CA GLN A 47 -1.73 18.70 13.93
C GLN A 47 -1.84 17.94 12.61
N LEU A 48 -3.01 18.01 11.98
CA LEU A 48 -3.24 17.55 10.62
C LEU A 48 -2.65 18.56 9.63
N HIS A 49 -1.64 18.14 8.90
CA HIS A 49 -1.02 18.89 7.83
C HIS A 49 -1.54 18.40 6.47
N GLN A 50 -1.63 19.32 5.51
CA GLN A 50 -2.09 19.03 4.16
C GLN A 50 -1.17 19.74 3.17
N GLY A 51 -0.92 19.10 2.03
CA GLY A 51 -0.01 19.63 1.00
C GLY A 51 -0.19 18.91 -0.33
N THR A 52 -0.05 19.66 -1.41
CA THR A 52 -0.09 19.12 -2.77
C THR A 52 1.33 18.90 -3.26
N PHE A 53 1.63 17.68 -3.71
CA PHE A 53 2.96 17.31 -4.19
C PHE A 53 2.87 16.66 -5.56
N LEU A 54 3.91 16.84 -6.37
CA LEU A 54 4.03 16.18 -7.67
C LEU A 54 4.36 14.69 -7.49
N PHE A 55 3.82 13.83 -8.34
CA PHE A 55 4.12 12.39 -8.29
C PHE A 55 5.61 12.09 -8.41
N THR A 56 6.35 12.91 -9.17
CA THR A 56 7.81 12.79 -9.33
C THR A 56 8.59 12.98 -8.03
N SER A 57 8.01 13.70 -7.06
CA SER A 57 8.63 13.99 -5.76
C SER A 57 8.17 13.02 -4.66
N LEU A 58 7.22 12.16 -4.97
CA LEU A 58 6.62 11.22 -4.03
C LEU A 58 7.13 9.80 -4.30
N ARG A 59 7.32 9.06 -3.22
CA ARG A 59 7.55 7.61 -3.23
C ARG A 59 6.37 6.93 -2.60
N ASN A 60 5.75 6.01 -3.35
CA ASN A 60 4.76 5.12 -2.78
C ASN A 60 5.47 4.17 -1.79
N ILE A 61 5.01 4.16 -0.54
CA ILE A 61 5.49 3.26 0.50
C ILE A 61 4.39 2.28 0.96
N SER A 62 3.19 2.40 0.39
CA SER A 62 2.11 1.40 0.47
C SER A 62 2.42 0.12 -0.31
N GLY A 63 3.40 0.16 -1.22
CA GLY A 63 3.80 -0.94 -2.11
C GLY A 63 4.64 -2.06 -1.48
N GLU A 64 4.70 -2.18 -0.16
CA GLU A 64 4.90 -3.53 0.39
C GLU A 64 3.60 -4.27 0.12
N PRO A 65 3.63 -5.46 -0.51
CA PRO A 65 2.46 -6.31 -0.54
C PRO A 65 2.12 -6.56 0.92
N ARG A 66 1.20 -5.77 1.48
CA ARG A 66 0.48 -6.18 2.66
C ARG A 66 0.01 -7.57 2.29
N GLY A 67 0.57 -8.56 3.00
CA GLY A 67 0.16 -9.94 3.00
C GLY A 67 -1.29 -10.04 3.44
N VAL A 68 -2.18 -9.45 2.65
CA VAL A 68 -3.55 -9.84 2.47
C VAL A 68 -3.43 -11.09 1.59
N SER A 69 -2.91 -12.13 2.22
CA SER A 69 -3.28 -13.50 1.99
C SER A 69 -4.78 -13.66 2.27
N LEU A 70 -5.65 -12.85 1.65
CA LEU A 70 -7.08 -13.15 1.55
C LEU A 70 -7.34 -14.19 0.45
N ALA A 71 -6.29 -14.63 -0.25
CA ALA A 71 -6.33 -15.84 -1.07
C ALA A 71 -5.98 -17.13 -0.29
N ALA A 72 -5.58 -17.05 1.00
CA ALA A 72 -5.14 -18.22 1.77
C ALA A 72 -6.07 -18.63 2.93
N GLN A 73 -7.25 -18.01 3.08
CA GLN A 73 -8.23 -18.42 4.09
C GLN A 73 -9.57 -18.76 3.46
N ALA A 74 -9.55 -19.73 2.54
CA ALA A 74 -10.73 -20.47 2.10
C ALA A 74 -10.48 -21.99 2.06
N ASP A 75 -9.45 -22.50 2.75
CA ASP A 75 -9.14 -23.94 2.82
C ASP A 75 -8.95 -24.44 4.26
N ARG A 76 -9.77 -23.95 5.20
CA ARG A 76 -9.81 -24.52 6.56
C ARG A 76 -11.23 -24.63 7.11
N ALA A 77 -12.17 -25.05 6.25
CA ALA A 77 -13.51 -25.39 6.70
C ALA A 77 -14.14 -26.54 5.91
N LEU A 78 -13.50 -27.71 5.92
CA LEU A 78 -14.25 -28.95 6.15
C LEU A 78 -13.34 -30.01 6.82
N SER A 79 -13.52 -30.16 8.13
CA SER A 79 -12.91 -31.22 8.94
C SER A 79 -13.29 -32.63 8.43
N PRO A 80 -12.48 -33.66 8.76
CA PRO A 80 -12.74 -35.04 8.39
C PRO A 80 -13.90 -35.58 9.21
N ALA A 81 -14.99 -36.00 8.57
CA ALA A 81 -16.05 -36.73 9.24
C ALA A 81 -16.71 -37.72 8.29
N ARG A 82 -16.62 -39.00 8.68
CA ARG A 82 -17.23 -40.23 8.15
C ARG A 82 -16.43 -40.92 7.03
N SER A 83 -16.06 -42.19 7.09
CA SER A 83 -16.60 -43.34 7.81
C SER A 83 -15.47 -44.34 8.08
N SER A 84 -15.15 -44.61 9.33
CA SER A 84 -15.36 -45.94 9.94
C SER A 84 -16.46 -46.75 9.25
N ALA A 85 -16.10 -47.91 8.70
CA ALA A 85 -16.81 -49.16 8.96
C ALA A 85 -15.96 -50.35 8.46
N PRO A 86 -16.02 -51.50 9.17
CA PRO A 86 -15.11 -52.65 9.05
C PRO A 86 -15.36 -53.55 7.83
#